data_AF-A0A2Z4V7Z4-F1
#
_entry.id   AF-A0A2Z4V7Z4-F1
#
_cell.length_a   1.000
_cell.length_b   1.000
_cell.length_c   1.000
_cell.angle_alpha   90.00
_cell.angle_beta   90.00
_cell.angle_gamma   90.00
#
_symmetry.space_group_name_H-M   'P 1'
#
loop_
_entity.id
_entity.type
_entity.pdbx_description
1 polymer ?
#
loop_
_entity_poly.entity_id
_entity_poly.type
_entity_poly.pdbx_seq_one_letter_code
_entity_poly.pdbx_strand_id
1 'polypeptide(L)'
;MTSNADADADTDTDAGSFTGSPFLSLHLLETLVAVLPVRDENGSPKSIVYGGAERHMITSQARRRAERVHARDRANAGVGALAGRSTGIRTREWALITARALAAEHGWDREEAVRTARAVIEATGLKFGDPAKKTVANLTKVLLFAPADAGSRIAAHIAGRSEDLRAWTTEYGAAQAATGAKPRKGARQPAETAPDNEGTASDAKPLPSLPPGTRAVQDHRHRKLLSSPA
;
A
#
# COMPACT_ATOMS: atom_id res chain seq x y z
N MET A 1 10.53 29.51 41.71
CA MET A 1 10.57 30.23 40.43
C MET A 1 11.91 29.93 39.78
N THR A 2 11.86 29.39 38.55
CA THR A 2 12.88 29.44 37.47
C THR A 2 14.30 28.99 37.80
N SER A 3 14.97 28.09 37.08
CA SER A 3 14.80 27.56 35.71
C SER A 3 15.81 26.41 35.56
N ASN A 4 15.36 25.22 35.16
CA ASN A 4 16.28 24.18 34.67
C ASN A 4 16.02 24.09 33.16
N ALA A 5 16.96 24.63 32.39
CA ALA A 5 16.99 24.55 30.94
C ALA A 5 18.16 23.64 30.54
N ASP A 6 17.81 22.61 29.77
CA ASP A 6 18.53 22.07 28.62
C ASP A 6 20.02 21.74 28.74
N ALA A 7 20.31 20.43 28.68
CA ALA A 7 21.09 19.86 27.59
C ALA A 7 20.97 18.32 27.66
N ASP A 8 19.93 17.78 27.00
CA ASP A 8 19.94 16.40 26.52
C ASP A 8 21.12 16.27 25.54
N ALA A 9 22.23 15.76 26.04
CA ALA A 9 23.34 15.34 25.22
C ALA A 9 22.88 14.11 24.43
N ASP A 10 22.50 14.38 23.18
CA ASP A 10 22.29 13.42 22.12
C ASP A 10 23.58 12.59 21.96
N THR A 11 23.67 11.48 22.69
CA THR A 11 24.72 10.48 22.48
C THR A 11 24.34 9.71 21.24
N ASP A 12 24.59 10.33 20.08
CA ASP A 12 24.71 9.68 18.79
C ASP A 12 25.85 8.68 18.91
N THR A 13 25.49 7.48 19.36
CA THR A 13 26.40 6.37 19.60
C THR A 13 26.84 5.88 18.24
N ASP A 14 27.98 6.43 17.80
CA ASP A 14 28.92 5.92 16.79
C ASP A 14 28.38 4.70 16.04
N ALA A 15 27.61 4.98 14.98
CA ALA A 15 27.20 3.97 14.02
C ALA A 15 28.48 3.47 13.32
N GLY A 16 29.10 2.46 13.93
CA GLY A 16 30.40 1.92 13.54
C GLY A 16 30.52 1.81 12.03
N SER A 17 31.53 2.50 11.48
CA SER A 17 31.83 2.49 10.06
C SER A 17 31.93 1.04 9.57
N PHE A 18 31.02 0.63 8.67
CA PHE A 18 31.06 -0.71 8.09
C PHE A 18 32.33 -0.83 7.24
N THR A 19 33.33 -1.55 7.75
CA THR A 19 34.62 -1.78 7.05
C THR A 19 34.57 -2.96 6.06
N GLY A 20 33.39 -3.51 5.78
CA GLY A 20 33.18 -4.66 4.91
C GLY A 20 32.76 -4.31 3.48
N SER A 21 32.84 -5.30 2.57
CA SER A 21 32.26 -5.20 1.23
C SER A 21 30.75 -4.92 1.32
N PRO A 22 30.20 -3.94 0.58
CA PRO A 22 28.77 -3.64 0.59
C PRO A 22 27.93 -4.71 -0.14
N PHE A 23 28.57 -5.67 -0.81
CA PHE A 23 27.91 -6.71 -1.60
C PHE A 23 28.11 -8.10 -1.00
N LEU A 24 26.99 -8.81 -0.84
CA LEU A 24 26.94 -10.22 -0.49
C LEU A 24 26.41 -11.03 -1.69
N SER A 25 27.25 -11.88 -2.28
CA SER A 25 26.87 -12.78 -3.38
C SER A 25 26.55 -14.17 -2.84
N LEU A 26 25.35 -14.66 -3.14
CA LEU A 26 24.88 -15.99 -2.73
C LEU A 26 24.65 -16.86 -3.97
N HIS A 27 25.39 -17.96 -4.07
CA HIS A 27 25.25 -18.95 -5.13
C HIS A 27 24.72 -20.26 -4.55
N LEU A 28 23.74 -20.86 -5.22
CA LEU A 28 23.12 -22.12 -4.79
C LEU A 28 22.98 -23.05 -6.00
N LEU A 29 23.40 -24.31 -5.81
CA LEU A 29 23.05 -25.42 -6.68
C LEU A 29 22.08 -26.32 -5.90
N GLU A 30 20.87 -26.48 -6.43
CA GLU A 30 19.80 -27.25 -5.80
C GLU A 30 19.23 -28.23 -6.83
N THR A 31 19.08 -29.49 -6.42
CA THR A 31 18.45 -30.53 -7.23
C THR A 31 17.01 -30.72 -6.76
N LEU A 32 16.07 -30.68 -7.71
CA LEU A 32 14.65 -30.91 -7.47
C LEU A 32 14.23 -32.13 -8.30
N VAL A 33 13.52 -33.07 -7.69
CA VAL A 33 13.15 -34.35 -8.31
C VAL A 33 11.64 -34.54 -8.27
N ALA A 34 11.03 -34.91 -9.40
CA ALA A 34 9.60 -35.20 -9.54
C ALA A 34 8.67 -34.07 -9.03
N VAL A 35 9.06 -32.80 -9.23
CA VAL A 35 8.28 -31.63 -8.82
C VAL A 35 8.11 -30.63 -9.97
N LEU A 36 7.05 -29.83 -9.90
CA LEU A 36 6.71 -28.81 -10.89
C LEU A 36 6.50 -27.44 -10.22
N PRO A 37 7.59 -26.76 -9.82
CA PRO A 37 7.52 -25.55 -8.98
C PRO A 37 6.92 -24.34 -9.70
N VAL A 38 7.07 -24.25 -11.02
CA VAL A 38 6.52 -23.17 -11.85
C VAL A 38 5.90 -23.76 -13.11
N ARG A 39 4.66 -23.34 -13.39
CA ARG A 39 3.89 -23.74 -14.57
C ARG A 39 3.70 -22.57 -15.53
N ASP A 40 3.59 -22.86 -16.81
CA ASP A 40 3.13 -21.92 -17.83
C ASP A 40 1.60 -21.88 -17.90
N GLU A 41 1.07 -21.13 -18.87
CA GLU A 41 -0.36 -20.96 -19.12
C GLU A 41 -1.05 -22.29 -19.50
N ASN A 42 -0.30 -23.26 -20.02
CA ASN A 42 -0.78 -24.57 -20.46
C ASN A 42 -0.60 -25.65 -19.38
N GLY A 43 -0.04 -25.30 -18.22
CA GLY A 43 0.23 -26.22 -17.12
C GLY A 43 1.54 -27.00 -17.23
N SER A 44 2.34 -26.74 -18.28
CA SER A 44 3.66 -27.32 -18.52
C SER A 44 4.75 -26.63 -17.70
N PRO A 45 5.94 -27.26 -17.52
CA PRO A 45 7.07 -26.60 -16.86
C PRO A 45 7.48 -25.35 -17.63
N LYS A 46 7.60 -24.22 -16.92
CA LYS A 46 8.13 -23.01 -17.55
C LYS A 46 9.59 -23.24 -17.96
N SER A 47 9.92 -23.02 -19.22
CA SER A 47 11.26 -23.25 -19.77
C SER A 47 11.92 -21.99 -20.32
N ILE A 48 13.25 -22.08 -20.49
CA ILE A 48 14.10 -21.06 -21.10
C ILE A 48 15.21 -21.76 -21.90
N VAL A 49 15.63 -21.17 -23.01
CA VAL A 49 16.82 -21.63 -23.75
C VAL A 49 18.05 -20.92 -23.19
N TYR A 50 19.03 -21.68 -22.71
CA TYR A 50 20.29 -21.15 -22.21
C TYR A 50 21.47 -22.03 -22.63
N GLY A 51 22.41 -21.43 -23.36
CA GLY A 51 23.55 -22.15 -23.96
C GLY A 51 23.14 -23.15 -25.04
N GLY A 52 22.09 -22.84 -25.82
CA GLY A 52 21.59 -23.69 -26.92
C GLY A 52 20.73 -24.87 -26.49
N ALA A 53 20.53 -25.09 -25.19
CA ALA A 53 19.67 -26.16 -24.67
C ALA A 53 18.46 -25.58 -23.91
N GLU A 54 17.32 -26.26 -24.00
CA GLU A 54 16.14 -25.97 -23.19
C GLU A 54 16.38 -26.40 -21.73
N ARG A 55 16.01 -25.54 -20.79
CA ARG A 55 16.11 -25.77 -19.35
C ARG A 55 14.81 -25.36 -18.68
N HIS A 56 14.39 -26.12 -17.68
CA HIS A 56 13.28 -25.69 -16.82
C HIS A 56 13.72 -24.55 -15.92
N MET A 57 12.85 -23.55 -15.76
CA MET A 57 13.13 -22.30 -15.08
C MET A 57 12.23 -22.13 -13.86
N ILE A 58 12.84 -21.85 -12.71
CA ILE A 58 12.15 -21.28 -11.56
C ILE A 58 12.26 -19.76 -11.67
N THR A 59 11.13 -19.08 -11.85
CA THR A 59 11.14 -17.61 -12.00
C THR A 59 11.62 -16.93 -10.72
N SER A 60 12.33 -15.81 -10.89
CA SER A 60 12.77 -14.98 -9.77
C SER A 60 11.59 -14.52 -8.90
N GLN A 61 10.43 -14.30 -9.50
CA GLN A 61 9.20 -13.92 -8.81
C GLN A 61 8.66 -15.05 -7.92
N ALA A 62 8.64 -16.29 -8.42
CA ALA A 62 8.21 -17.46 -7.66
C ALA A 62 9.13 -17.68 -6.45
N ARG A 63 10.44 -17.65 -6.67
CA ARG A 63 11.44 -17.82 -5.61
C ARG A 63 11.36 -16.72 -4.55
N ARG A 64 11.38 -15.45 -4.96
CA ARG A 64 11.26 -14.30 -4.04
C ARG A 64 9.94 -14.32 -3.25
N ARG A 65 8.84 -14.82 -3.84
CA ARG A 65 7.58 -14.97 -3.10
C ARG A 65 7.70 -16.03 -2.03
N ALA A 66 8.26 -17.21 -2.35
CA ALA A 66 8.47 -18.29 -1.39
C ALA A 66 9.36 -17.83 -0.23
N GLU A 67 10.48 -17.17 -0.53
CA GLU A 67 11.40 -16.60 0.46
C GLU A 67 10.71 -15.58 1.37
N ARG A 68 9.97 -14.61 0.80
CA ARG A 68 9.25 -13.60 1.60
C ARG A 68 8.18 -14.21 2.50
N VAL A 69 7.43 -15.19 2.00
CA VAL A 69 6.38 -15.86 2.79
C VAL A 69 7.03 -16.65 3.91
N HIS A 70 8.07 -17.43 3.62
CA HIS A 70 8.81 -18.18 4.64
C HIS A 70 9.39 -17.26 5.72
N ALA A 71 10.07 -16.19 5.33
CA ALA A 71 10.66 -15.23 6.27
C ALA A 71 9.60 -14.55 7.14
N ARG A 72 8.47 -14.15 6.55
CA ARG A 72 7.33 -13.58 7.28
C ARG A 72 6.74 -14.57 8.26
N ASP A 73 6.45 -15.79 7.82
CA ASP A 73 5.75 -16.77 8.64
C ASP A 73 6.63 -17.17 9.84
N ARG A 74 7.95 -17.25 9.66
CA ARG A 74 8.90 -17.39 10.77
C ARG A 74 8.92 -16.18 11.70
N ALA A 75 8.96 -14.96 11.16
CA ALA A 75 8.92 -13.73 11.97
C ALA A 75 7.66 -13.66 12.83
N ASN A 76 6.50 -13.98 12.25
CA ASN A 76 5.21 -14.04 12.94
C ASN A 76 5.16 -15.15 14.01
N ALA A 77 5.86 -16.27 13.79
CA ALA A 77 6.02 -17.34 14.77
C ALA A 77 7.05 -17.03 15.86
N GLY A 78 7.68 -15.84 15.85
CA GLY A 78 8.71 -15.47 16.81
C GLY A 78 10.05 -16.20 16.60
N VAL A 79 10.30 -16.74 15.40
CA VAL A 79 11.48 -17.56 15.11
C VAL A 79 12.50 -16.82 14.25
N GLY A 80 13.74 -16.75 14.74
CA GLY A 80 14.92 -16.27 14.02
C GLY A 80 15.13 -14.75 14.07
N ALA A 81 16.06 -14.25 13.25
CA ALA A 81 16.54 -12.86 13.33
C ALA A 81 15.48 -11.78 13.08
N LEU A 82 14.34 -12.13 12.47
CA LEU A 82 13.23 -11.22 12.22
C LEU A 82 12.09 -11.36 13.24
N ALA A 83 12.24 -12.17 14.29
CA ALA A 83 11.26 -12.29 15.36
C ALA A 83 10.92 -10.91 15.95
N GLY A 84 9.62 -10.66 16.17
CA GLY A 84 9.14 -9.38 16.68
C GLY A 84 9.17 -8.23 15.67
N ARG A 85 9.59 -8.47 14.41
CA ARG A 85 9.49 -7.48 13.34
C ARG A 85 8.19 -7.64 12.55
N SER A 86 7.48 -6.54 12.36
CA SER A 86 6.31 -6.47 11.48
C SER A 86 6.76 -6.53 10.02
N THR A 87 6.10 -7.37 9.22
CA THR A 87 6.32 -7.41 7.77
C THR A 87 5.23 -6.63 7.04
N GLY A 88 5.54 -6.13 5.84
CA GLY A 88 4.54 -5.45 5.02
C GLY A 88 3.55 -6.43 4.37
N ILE A 89 2.32 -5.97 4.18
CA ILE A 89 1.26 -6.66 3.44
C ILE A 89 1.10 -5.98 2.09
N ARG A 90 1.06 -6.77 1.01
CA ARG A 90 0.76 -6.29 -0.34
C ARG A 90 -0.67 -6.63 -0.72
N THR A 91 -1.58 -5.65 -0.71
CA THR A 91 -3.01 -5.88 -0.96
C THR A 91 -3.70 -4.67 -1.58
N ARG A 92 -4.90 -4.91 -2.14
CA ARG A 92 -5.84 -3.87 -2.59
C ARG A 92 -6.97 -3.63 -1.59
N GLU A 93 -7.02 -4.42 -0.52
CA GLU A 93 -8.11 -4.49 0.46
C GLU A 93 -7.92 -3.55 1.66
N TRP A 94 -7.10 -2.50 1.55
CA TRP A 94 -6.78 -1.64 2.69
C TRP A 94 -8.03 -1.00 3.32
N ALA A 95 -9.03 -0.59 2.53
CA ALA A 95 -10.31 -0.11 3.07
C ALA A 95 -11.04 -1.18 3.89
N LEU A 96 -11.03 -2.43 3.44
CA LEU A 96 -11.67 -3.54 4.17
C LEU A 96 -10.89 -3.93 5.42
N ILE A 97 -9.55 -3.89 5.38
CA ILE A 97 -8.71 -4.17 6.55
C ILE A 97 -8.95 -3.10 7.62
N THR A 98 -8.91 -1.82 7.24
CA THR A 98 -9.20 -0.70 8.14
C THR A 98 -10.63 -0.76 8.69
N ALA A 99 -11.63 -1.08 7.85
CA ALA A 99 -13.00 -1.22 8.31
C ALA A 99 -13.20 -2.36 9.31
N ARG A 100 -12.51 -3.50 9.11
CA ARG A 100 -12.53 -4.61 10.08
C ARG A 100 -11.92 -4.19 11.42
N ALA A 101 -10.81 -3.44 11.40
CA ALA A 101 -10.21 -2.90 12.62
C ALA A 101 -11.14 -1.88 13.32
N LEU A 102 -11.79 -0.98 12.57
CA LEU A 102 -12.80 -0.06 13.12
C LEU A 102 -13.94 -0.79 13.83
N ALA A 103 -14.48 -1.84 13.21
CA ALA A 103 -15.56 -2.61 13.81
C ALA A 103 -15.10 -3.42 15.04
N ALA A 104 -13.95 -4.09 14.95
CA ALA A 104 -13.47 -4.99 15.99
C ALA A 104 -12.85 -4.27 17.19
N GLU A 105 -12.09 -3.19 16.96
CA GLU A 105 -11.31 -2.49 17.99
C GLU A 105 -12.01 -1.22 18.51
N HIS A 106 -12.91 -0.63 17.72
CA HIS A 106 -13.54 0.66 18.04
C HIS A 106 -15.08 0.64 18.03
N GLY A 107 -15.70 -0.53 17.82
CA GLY A 107 -17.17 -0.69 17.94
C GLY A 107 -17.99 0.02 16.85
N TRP A 108 -17.39 0.33 15.70
CA TRP A 108 -18.13 0.95 14.59
C TRP A 108 -19.09 -0.04 13.93
N ASP A 109 -20.23 0.47 13.45
CA ASP A 109 -21.07 -0.32 12.55
C ASP A 109 -20.28 -0.74 11.30
N ARG A 110 -20.52 -1.96 10.83
CA ARG A 110 -19.72 -2.57 9.76
C ARG A 110 -19.88 -1.83 8.43
N GLU A 111 -21.09 -1.38 8.10
CA GLU A 111 -21.32 -0.68 6.84
C GLU A 111 -20.77 0.75 6.92
N GLU A 112 -20.97 1.42 8.05
CA GLU A 112 -20.38 2.72 8.33
C GLU A 112 -18.85 2.67 8.23
N ALA A 113 -18.21 1.70 8.88
CA ALA A 113 -16.77 1.52 8.87
C ALA A 113 -16.21 1.35 7.44
N VAL A 114 -16.87 0.55 6.60
CA VAL A 114 -16.46 0.36 5.20
C VAL A 114 -16.60 1.65 4.40
N ARG A 115 -17.72 2.37 4.54
CA ARG A 115 -17.95 3.64 3.83
C ARG A 115 -16.91 4.68 4.22
N THR A 116 -16.68 4.88 5.51
CA THR A 116 -15.71 5.86 6.02
C THR A 116 -14.28 5.48 5.66
N ALA A 117 -13.87 4.21 5.86
CA ALA A 117 -12.52 3.78 5.51
C ALA A 117 -12.23 3.94 4.01
N ARG A 118 -13.20 3.60 3.15
CA ARG A 118 -13.07 3.81 1.70
C ARG A 118 -12.93 5.30 1.37
N ALA A 119 -13.81 6.15 1.90
CA ALA A 119 -13.78 7.59 1.64
C ALA A 119 -12.46 8.22 2.08
N VAL A 120 -11.99 7.90 3.29
CA VAL A 120 -10.74 8.43 3.84
C VAL A 120 -9.54 8.04 2.97
N ILE A 121 -9.44 6.77 2.57
CA ILE A 121 -8.34 6.29 1.72
C ILE A 121 -8.46 6.86 0.30
N GLU A 122 -9.66 7.00 -0.24
CA GLU A 122 -9.87 7.59 -1.56
C GLU A 122 -9.47 9.07 -1.59
N ALA A 123 -9.75 9.80 -0.51
CA ALA A 123 -9.38 11.20 -0.37
C ALA A 123 -7.87 11.45 -0.24
N THR A 124 -7.04 10.40 -0.07
CA THR A 124 -5.58 10.52 -0.22
C THR A 124 -5.12 10.47 -1.68
N GLY A 125 -6.03 10.41 -2.64
CA GLY A 125 -5.75 10.35 -4.08
C GLY A 125 -5.71 8.93 -4.67
N LEU A 126 -6.02 7.90 -3.87
CA LEU A 126 -6.07 6.52 -4.33
C LEU A 126 -7.40 6.24 -5.03
N LYS A 127 -7.34 5.76 -6.28
CA LYS A 127 -8.54 5.38 -7.03
C LYS A 127 -9.03 3.98 -6.62
N PHE A 128 -10.34 3.83 -6.48
CA PHE A 128 -11.01 2.55 -6.20
C PHE A 128 -11.62 1.92 -7.46
N GLY A 129 -11.97 0.64 -7.36
CA GLY A 129 -12.74 -0.07 -8.38
C GLY A 129 -14.12 0.54 -8.60
N ASP A 130 -14.79 0.09 -9.65
CA ASP A 130 -16.12 0.56 -10.04
C ASP A 130 -17.14 0.36 -8.89
N PRO A 131 -17.78 1.43 -8.38
CA PRO A 131 -18.78 1.33 -7.33
C PRO A 131 -19.97 0.42 -7.68
N ALA A 132 -20.31 0.29 -8.97
CA ALA A 132 -21.40 -0.59 -9.41
C ALA A 132 -21.07 -2.08 -9.25
N LYS A 133 -19.77 -2.43 -9.18
CA LYS A 133 -19.30 -3.81 -9.08
C LYS A 133 -18.92 -4.13 -7.63
N LYS A 134 -19.82 -4.81 -6.91
CA LYS A 134 -19.65 -5.18 -5.49
C LYS A 134 -18.31 -5.87 -5.18
N THR A 135 -17.76 -6.65 -6.13
CA THR A 135 -16.50 -7.37 -5.96
C THR A 135 -15.25 -6.47 -5.91
N VAL A 136 -15.32 -5.26 -6.47
CA VAL A 136 -14.16 -4.36 -6.60
C VAL A 136 -14.40 -2.96 -6.04
N ALA A 137 -15.64 -2.61 -5.69
CA ALA A 137 -16.01 -1.27 -5.22
C ALA A 137 -15.16 -0.76 -4.02
N ASN A 138 -14.77 -1.68 -3.14
CA ASN A 138 -13.97 -1.40 -1.94
C ASN A 138 -12.49 -1.78 -2.09
N LEU A 139 -12.04 -2.07 -3.31
CA LEU A 139 -10.66 -2.39 -3.62
C LEU A 139 -10.00 -1.22 -4.34
N THR A 140 -8.76 -0.90 -3.96
CA THR A 140 -7.95 0.05 -4.72
C THR A 140 -7.67 -0.49 -6.13
N LYS A 141 -7.54 0.39 -7.12
CA LYS A 141 -7.12 0.00 -8.49
C LYS A 141 -5.67 -0.48 -8.53
N VAL A 142 -4.84 0.00 -7.60
CA VAL A 142 -3.42 -0.34 -7.49
C VAL A 142 -3.17 -1.22 -6.26
N LEU A 143 -2.19 -2.11 -6.35
CA LEU A 143 -1.67 -2.88 -5.21
C LEU A 143 -0.80 -1.99 -4.34
N LEU A 144 -1.08 -1.97 -3.04
CA LEU A 144 -0.31 -1.20 -2.07
C LEU A 144 0.44 -2.14 -1.14
N PHE A 145 1.71 -1.83 -0.90
CA PHE A 145 2.54 -2.49 0.10
C PHE A 145 2.76 -1.54 1.27
N ALA A 146 2.26 -1.92 2.45
CA ALA A 146 2.40 -1.13 3.67
C ALA A 146 2.59 -2.06 4.88
N PRO A 147 3.11 -1.57 6.02
CA PRO A 147 3.24 -2.35 7.26
C PRO A 147 1.94 -3.06 7.65
N ALA A 148 2.02 -4.26 8.24
CA ALA A 148 0.84 -5.06 8.57
C ALA A 148 -0.17 -4.34 9.50
N ASP A 149 0.33 -3.48 10.38
CA ASP A 149 -0.42 -2.67 11.33
C ASP A 149 -1.02 -1.38 10.74
N ALA A 150 -0.73 -1.06 9.47
CA ALA A 150 -1.21 0.17 8.84
C ALA A 150 -2.73 0.27 8.86
N GLY A 151 -3.44 -0.85 8.71
CA GLY A 151 -4.91 -0.88 8.72
C GLY A 151 -5.49 -0.45 10.08
N SER A 152 -4.95 -0.99 11.17
CA SER A 152 -5.32 -0.64 12.54
C SER A 152 -4.90 0.79 12.90
N ARG A 153 -3.72 1.25 12.45
CA ARG A 153 -3.30 2.65 12.66
C ARG A 153 -4.22 3.65 11.98
N ILE A 154 -4.64 3.38 10.75
CA ILE A 154 -5.63 4.21 10.05
C ILE A 154 -6.96 4.15 10.79
N ALA A 155 -7.39 2.97 11.27
CA ALA A 155 -8.62 2.82 12.04
C ALA A 155 -8.60 3.66 13.33
N ALA A 156 -7.52 3.59 14.11
CA ALA A 156 -7.34 4.39 15.31
C ALA A 156 -7.39 5.89 15.02
N HIS A 157 -6.76 6.34 13.93
CA HIS A 157 -6.80 7.73 13.50
C HIS A 157 -8.20 8.20 13.09
N ILE A 158 -8.98 7.33 12.43
CA ILE A 158 -10.37 7.59 12.08
C ILE A 158 -11.25 7.64 13.34
N ALA A 159 -11.08 6.67 14.24
CA ALA A 159 -11.85 6.59 15.49
C ALA A 159 -11.61 7.80 16.39
N GLY A 160 -10.37 8.30 16.49
CA GLY A 160 -10.04 9.49 17.26
C GLY A 160 -10.61 10.80 16.72
N ARG A 161 -11.20 10.80 15.51
CA ARG A 161 -11.85 11.97 14.88
C ARG A 161 -13.22 11.60 14.31
N SER A 162 -13.94 10.73 15.01
CA SER A 162 -15.18 10.14 14.51
C SER A 162 -16.24 11.18 14.18
N GLU A 163 -16.38 12.24 14.98
CA GLU A 163 -17.41 13.28 14.78
C GLU A 163 -17.18 14.04 13.47
N ASP A 164 -15.97 14.58 13.28
CA ASP A 164 -15.58 15.30 12.06
C ASP A 164 -15.69 14.41 10.81
N LEU A 165 -15.22 13.17 10.92
CA LEU A 165 -15.17 12.25 9.78
C LEU A 165 -16.53 11.69 9.41
N ARG A 166 -17.48 11.54 10.33
CA ARG A 166 -18.85 11.12 10.00
C ARG A 166 -19.58 12.18 9.18
N ALA A 167 -19.50 13.44 9.61
CA ALA A 167 -20.07 14.57 8.86
C ALA A 167 -19.41 14.67 7.47
N TRP A 168 -18.07 14.69 7.43
CA TRP A 168 -17.32 14.76 6.19
C TRP A 168 -17.59 13.58 5.24
N THR A 169 -17.69 12.34 5.75
CA THR A 169 -17.96 11.15 4.91
C THR A 169 -19.31 11.27 4.22
N THR A 170 -20.32 11.81 4.91
CA THR A 170 -21.67 12.02 4.36
C THR A 170 -21.63 13.03 3.22
N GLU A 171 -20.96 14.17 3.42
CA GLU A 171 -20.77 15.19 2.38
C GLU A 171 -19.95 14.66 1.18
N TYR A 172 -18.87 13.94 1.46
CA TYR A 172 -18.01 13.33 0.45
C TYR A 172 -18.79 12.32 -0.40
N GLY A 173 -19.61 11.48 0.23
CA GLY A 173 -20.47 10.52 -0.46
C GLY A 173 -21.50 11.20 -1.36
N ALA A 174 -22.13 12.29 -0.90
CA ALA A 174 -23.07 13.07 -1.71
C ALA A 174 -22.38 13.73 -2.92
N ALA A 175 -21.19 14.30 -2.73
CA ALA A 175 -20.40 14.90 -3.80
C ALA A 175 -19.95 13.86 -4.84
N GLN A 176 -19.57 12.66 -4.39
CA GLN A 176 -19.25 11.52 -5.27
C GLN A 176 -20.47 11.08 -6.09
N ALA A 177 -21.65 10.96 -5.48
CA ALA A 177 -22.88 10.61 -6.18
C ALA A 177 -23.26 11.66 -7.23
N ALA A 178 -23.14 12.95 -6.91
CA ALA A 178 -23.39 14.05 -7.84
C ALA A 178 -22.40 14.05 -9.04
N THR A 179 -21.15 13.64 -8.81
CA THR A 179 -20.14 13.52 -9.86
C THR A 179 -20.38 12.30 -10.75
N GLY A 180 -20.82 11.17 -10.16
CA GLY A 180 -21.15 9.94 -10.87
C GLY A 180 -22.47 9.97 -11.65
N ALA A 181 -23.42 10.83 -11.24
CA ALA A 181 -24.75 10.97 -11.87
C ALA A 181 -24.78 11.86 -13.13
N LYS A 182 -23.67 12.53 -13.49
CA LYS A 182 -23.59 13.24 -14.78
C LYS A 182 -23.65 12.21 -15.92
N PRO A 183 -24.64 12.30 -16.85
CA PRO A 183 -24.76 11.34 -17.93
C PRO A 183 -23.50 11.39 -18.79
N ARG A 184 -22.89 10.22 -19.01
CA ARG A 184 -21.81 10.04 -19.98
C ARG A 184 -22.35 10.34 -21.37
N LYS A 185 -22.23 11.60 -21.80
CA LYS A 185 -22.53 12.02 -23.17
C LYS A 185 -21.49 11.38 -24.08
N GLY A 186 -21.90 10.33 -24.80
CA GLY A 186 -21.10 9.74 -25.89
C GLY A 186 -21.11 8.22 -25.92
N ALA A 187 -22.26 7.61 -26.21
CA ALA A 187 -22.28 6.27 -26.79
C ALA A 187 -22.08 6.38 -28.31
N ARG A 188 -20.90 6.01 -28.81
CA ARG A 188 -20.70 5.55 -30.20
C ARG A 188 -19.45 4.65 -30.27
N GLN A 189 -19.64 3.41 -30.72
CA GLN A 189 -18.59 2.41 -31.01
C GLN A 189 -17.88 2.71 -32.37
N PRO A 190 -16.95 1.86 -32.88
CA PRO A 190 -15.57 1.62 -32.42
C PRO A 190 -14.53 1.78 -33.57
N ALA A 191 -13.30 2.24 -33.32
CA ALA A 191 -12.15 1.97 -34.19
C ALA A 191 -10.80 2.35 -33.51
N GLU A 192 -9.84 1.44 -33.65
CA GLU A 192 -8.36 1.50 -33.62
C GLU A 192 -7.57 2.64 -32.94
N THR A 193 -6.64 2.16 -32.10
CA THR A 193 -5.22 2.56 -31.92
C THR A 193 -4.88 3.94 -31.31
N ALA A 194 -4.18 3.84 -30.16
CA ALA A 194 -3.44 4.81 -29.32
C ALA A 194 -2.88 6.08 -30.01
N PRO A 195 -2.60 7.20 -29.29
CA PRO A 195 -1.99 7.22 -27.95
C PRO A 195 -2.53 8.24 -26.93
N ASP A 196 -1.97 8.11 -25.74
CA ASP A 196 -2.15 8.93 -24.55
C ASP A 196 -2.26 10.43 -24.85
N ASN A 197 -3.37 11.03 -24.42
CA ASN A 197 -3.49 12.47 -24.35
C ASN A 197 -3.89 12.87 -22.93
N GLU A 198 -2.94 13.54 -22.26
CA GLU A 198 -3.16 14.37 -21.09
C GLU A 198 -4.16 15.48 -21.45
N GLY A 199 -5.44 15.17 -21.28
CA GLY A 199 -6.54 16.10 -21.48
C GLY A 199 -7.16 16.50 -20.15
N THR A 200 -6.74 17.66 -19.67
CA THR A 200 -7.46 18.51 -18.70
C THR A 200 -8.97 18.48 -18.92
N ALA A 201 -9.75 18.18 -17.88
CA ALA A 201 -11.17 18.49 -17.89
C ALA A 201 -11.78 18.61 -16.49
N SER A 202 -12.51 19.73 -16.34
CA SER A 202 -13.89 19.79 -15.84
C SER A 202 -14.09 20.48 -14.50
N ASP A 203 -14.73 21.65 -14.58
CA ASP A 203 -15.47 22.35 -13.53
C ASP A 203 -16.54 21.43 -12.88
N ALA A 204 -16.07 20.55 -12.02
CA ALA A 204 -16.83 19.98 -10.92
C ALA A 204 -16.36 20.67 -9.65
N LYS A 205 -17.28 21.02 -8.73
CA LYS A 205 -16.87 21.43 -7.39
C LYS A 205 -15.88 20.37 -6.86
N PRO A 206 -14.65 20.74 -6.49
CA PRO A 206 -13.67 19.78 -6.05
C PRO A 206 -14.23 19.00 -4.85
N LEU A 207 -14.00 17.69 -4.84
CA LEU A 207 -14.41 16.84 -3.71
C LEU A 207 -13.89 17.45 -2.40
N PRO A 208 -14.70 17.42 -1.33
CA PRO A 208 -14.31 18.06 -0.08
C PRO A 208 -13.00 17.44 0.40
N SER A 209 -12.00 18.29 0.62
CA SER A 209 -10.74 17.85 1.20
C SER A 209 -10.96 17.23 2.57
N LEU A 210 -10.13 16.25 2.92
CA LEU A 210 -10.07 15.72 4.29
C LEU A 210 -10.02 16.86 5.33
N PRO A 211 -10.77 16.77 6.45
CA PRO A 211 -10.84 17.83 7.45
C PRO A 211 -9.44 18.26 7.94
N PRO A 212 -9.21 19.57 8.17
CA PRO A 212 -7.96 20.06 8.74
C PRO A 212 -7.61 19.32 10.04
N GLY A 213 -6.37 18.85 10.18
CA GLY A 213 -5.93 18.04 11.33
C GLY A 213 -6.08 16.52 11.17
N THR A 214 -6.82 16.03 10.17
CA THR A 214 -6.83 14.59 9.80
C THR A 214 -5.69 14.22 8.84
N ARG A 215 -5.11 15.20 8.14
CA ARG A 215 -3.93 15.00 7.29
C ARG A 215 -2.71 14.82 8.20
N ALA A 216 -1.89 13.80 7.92
CA ALA A 216 -0.57 13.72 8.54
C ALA A 216 0.19 15.01 8.21
N VAL A 217 0.70 15.70 9.23
CA VAL A 217 1.60 16.84 9.03
C VAL A 217 2.80 16.28 8.28
N GLN A 218 3.00 16.69 7.03
CA GLN A 218 4.25 16.40 6.34
C GLN A 218 5.33 17.23 7.01
N ASP A 219 5.95 16.72 8.06
CA ASP A 219 7.05 17.40 8.73
C ASP A 219 8.23 17.41 7.75
N HIS A 220 8.41 18.51 7.02
CA HIS A 220 9.41 18.70 5.97
C HIS A 220 10.85 18.82 6.52
N ARG A 221 11.08 18.45 7.79
CA ARG A 221 12.35 18.68 8.51
C ARG A 221 13.56 17.93 7.95
N HIS A 222 13.40 17.01 6.99
CA HIS A 222 14.51 16.25 6.41
C HIS A 222 15.00 16.70 5.02
N ARG A 223 14.49 17.80 4.43
CA ARG A 223 14.86 18.21 3.06
C ARG A 223 15.87 19.36 2.97
N LYS A 224 16.72 19.59 3.98
CA LYS A 224 17.68 20.71 3.96
C LYS A 224 19.08 20.37 4.48
N LEU A 225 19.67 19.26 4.04
CA LEU A 225 21.08 18.94 4.34
C LEU A 225 21.94 18.53 3.11
N LEU A 226 21.51 18.81 1.88
CA LEU A 226 22.34 18.57 0.69
C LEU A 226 22.32 19.80 -0.23
N SER A 227 22.99 20.86 0.19
CA SER A 227 23.46 21.94 -0.69
C SER A 227 24.53 22.74 0.06
N SER A 228 25.77 22.28 0.03
CA SER A 228 26.93 23.14 0.28
C SER A 228 27.64 23.34 -1.06
N PRO A 229 27.95 24.58 -1.47
CA PRO A 229 28.69 24.83 -2.70
C PRO A 229 30.17 24.45 -2.53
N ALA A 230 30.80 24.15 -3.67
CA ALA A 230 32.24 23.95 -3.84
C ALA A 230 33.02 25.26 -3.67
#